data_AF-A0A8J7KKY8-F1
#
_entry.id   AF-A0A8J7KKY8-F1
#
_cell.length_a   1.000
_cell.length_b   1.000
_cell.length_c   1.000
_cell.angle_alpha   90.00
_cell.angle_beta   90.00
_cell.angle_gamma   90.00
#
_symmetry.space_group_name_H-M   'P 1'
#
loop_
_entity.id
_entity.type
_entity.pdbx_description
1 polymer ?
#
loop_
_entity_poly.entity_id
_entity_poly.type
_entity_poly.pdbx_seq_one_letter_code
_entity_poly.pdbx_strand_id
1 'polypeptide(L)'
;MRRVAALLLSTTLIALVVGSQPALAAPTGTRVETREVFSPDGTITRATVRLPKDEPAAPSLAVAAATVVPIEVNGPSESRFDLVFVGDGYTSSEMDLYTSHVKSKWAEIAAFEPFKSHRTQFNVWQVNVVSAQSGVDNDPTNGVRKNTALDMGFWCGGTERLLCVNQTKANQYAHAARDVDQVLALGNSTKYGGAGGGVATASGGNAQAGQIAIHELGHSVGGLADEYTYGSGDCYPYSEPSESNVSILSAAQMQSQQKKWWRWIGQASPDGGTVGAYVGGRYYTRCINRPTDNSIMRSLGRQYNLPGREAMVAAFYRETGVVQARSAAGPDLWVTPVGNARVVGWTVDGRSLAGGNTLSVRSLVPGSHTVTATVTDLTDEVRDPELRKYLTSTVTWQVTA
;
A
#
# COMPACT_ATOMS: atom_id res chain seq x y z
N MET A 1 38.31 50.49 53.99
CA MET A 1 38.32 49.52 55.12
C MET A 1 36.96 48.84 55.19
N ARG A 2 36.79 47.67 54.57
CA ARG A 2 35.52 46.92 54.55
C ARG A 2 35.76 45.55 55.18
N ARG A 3 34.85 45.19 56.09
CA ARG A 3 34.90 44.03 56.99
C ARG A 3 34.71 42.73 56.21
N VAL A 4 35.46 41.71 56.62
CA VAL A 4 35.36 40.31 56.21
C VAL A 4 34.13 39.69 56.87
N ALA A 5 33.29 39.01 56.09
CA ALA A 5 32.24 38.13 56.58
C ALA A 5 32.37 36.78 55.86
N ALA A 6 32.58 35.72 56.64
CA ALA A 6 32.67 34.34 56.19
C ALA A 6 31.28 33.83 55.77
N LEU A 7 31.20 33.17 54.61
CA LEU A 7 30.00 32.47 54.15
C LEU A 7 30.28 30.95 54.17
N LEU A 8 29.49 30.23 54.97
CA LEU A 8 29.49 28.78 55.10
C LEU A 8 29.03 28.11 53.80
N LEU A 9 29.77 27.12 53.31
CA LEU A 9 29.31 26.20 52.27
C LEU A 9 28.31 25.20 52.88
N SER A 10 27.06 25.23 52.41
CA SER A 10 26.09 24.15 52.60
C SER A 10 26.05 23.28 51.35
N THR A 11 26.58 22.06 51.44
CA THR A 11 26.41 21.02 50.42
C THR A 11 25.01 20.42 50.51
N THR A 12 24.15 20.73 49.54
CA THR A 12 22.82 20.12 49.42
C THR A 12 22.91 18.83 48.60
N LEU A 13 22.69 17.70 49.26
CA LEU A 13 22.58 16.38 48.63
C LEU A 13 21.23 16.30 47.88
N ILE A 14 21.24 16.27 46.55
CA ILE A 14 20.02 16.02 45.77
C ILE A 14 19.78 14.51 45.75
N ALA A 15 18.80 14.04 46.54
CA ALA A 15 18.32 12.67 46.47
C ALA A 15 17.51 12.49 45.16
N LEU A 16 18.01 11.66 44.25
CA LEU A 16 17.23 11.17 43.11
C LEU A 16 16.11 10.27 43.65
N VAL A 17 14.87 10.77 43.63
CA VAL A 17 13.69 9.93 43.82
C VAL A 17 13.48 9.17 42.51
N VAL A 18 13.87 7.91 42.49
CA VAL A 18 13.48 6.96 41.44
C VAL A 18 12.00 6.68 41.64
N GLY A 19 11.15 7.47 40.98
CA GLY A 19 9.73 7.20 40.91
C GLY A 19 9.51 5.94 40.07
N SER A 20 9.07 4.86 40.69
CA SER A 20 8.56 3.69 40.00
C SER A 20 7.38 4.12 39.12
N GLN A 21 7.52 4.05 37.80
CA GLN A 21 6.39 4.22 36.91
C GLN A 21 5.34 3.15 37.24
N PRO A 22 4.06 3.50 37.40
CA PRO A 22 3.01 2.51 37.57
C PRO A 22 3.01 1.61 36.31
N ALA A 23 3.02 0.30 36.52
CA ALA A 23 2.83 -0.66 35.44
C ALA A 23 1.53 -0.30 34.71
N LEU A 24 1.63 -0.01 33.42
CA LEU A 24 0.47 0.16 32.55
C LEU A 24 -0.44 -1.08 32.72
N ALA A 25 -1.69 -0.84 33.10
CA ALA A 25 -2.68 -1.90 33.25
C ALA A 25 -2.73 -2.72 31.96
N ALA A 26 -2.69 -4.06 32.09
CA ALA A 26 -2.81 -4.95 30.94
C ALA A 26 -4.13 -4.65 30.19
N PRO A 27 -4.12 -4.65 28.85
CA PRO A 27 -5.30 -4.31 28.06
C PRO A 27 -6.48 -5.21 28.43
N THR A 28 -7.62 -4.60 28.73
CA THR A 28 -8.83 -5.31 29.15
C THR A 28 -9.56 -5.86 27.94
N GLY A 29 -9.16 -7.08 27.52
CA GLY A 29 -9.86 -7.87 26.51
C GLY A 29 -8.97 -8.24 25.31
N THR A 30 -9.33 -9.34 24.65
CA THR A 30 -8.70 -9.78 23.40
C THR A 30 -9.68 -9.63 22.25
N ARG A 31 -9.22 -9.15 21.10
CA ARG A 31 -9.94 -9.27 19.84
C ARG A 31 -9.47 -10.52 19.09
N VAL A 32 -10.40 -11.17 18.41
CA VAL A 32 -10.11 -12.27 17.51
C VAL A 32 -10.17 -11.72 16.10
N GLU A 33 -9.10 -11.92 15.34
CA GLU A 33 -9.04 -11.53 13.94
C GLU A 33 -8.43 -12.67 13.14
N THR A 34 -8.75 -12.72 11.84
CA THR A 34 -8.15 -13.70 10.95
C THR A 34 -7.07 -13.03 10.14
N ARG A 35 -5.86 -13.59 10.17
CA ARG A 35 -4.71 -13.09 9.42
C ARG A 35 -4.30 -14.09 8.36
N GLU A 36 -3.89 -13.54 7.23
CA GLU A 36 -3.26 -14.32 6.18
C GLU A 36 -1.84 -14.67 6.57
N VAL A 37 -1.45 -15.87 6.18
CA VAL A 37 -0.15 -16.44 6.48
C VAL A 37 0.41 -16.99 5.19
N PHE A 38 1.57 -16.49 4.78
CA PHE A 38 2.27 -16.86 3.54
C PHE A 38 3.34 -17.94 3.77
N SER A 39 3.29 -19.06 3.05
CA SER A 39 4.23 -20.17 3.16
C SER A 39 5.39 -20.02 2.18
N PRO A 40 6.59 -20.58 2.47
CA PRO A 40 7.72 -20.51 1.55
C PRO A 40 7.48 -21.15 0.17
N ASP A 41 6.57 -22.12 0.07
CA ASP A 41 6.14 -22.74 -1.19
C ASP A 41 5.13 -21.89 -1.98
N GLY A 42 4.79 -20.70 -1.46
CA GLY A 42 3.86 -19.75 -2.02
C GLY A 42 2.40 -20.00 -1.65
N THR A 43 2.06 -21.06 -0.92
CA THR A 43 0.70 -21.30 -0.44
C THR A 43 0.28 -20.27 0.61
N ILE A 44 -0.99 -19.87 0.58
CA ILE A 44 -1.53 -18.87 1.50
C ILE A 44 -2.63 -19.52 2.34
N THR A 45 -2.47 -19.42 3.66
CA THR A 45 -3.38 -19.96 4.66
C THR A 45 -3.90 -18.87 5.57
N ARG A 46 -4.97 -19.10 6.31
CA ARG A 46 -5.46 -18.18 7.33
C ARG A 46 -5.26 -18.75 8.72
N ALA A 47 -4.84 -17.91 9.65
CA ALA A 47 -4.75 -18.22 11.07
C ALA A 47 -5.66 -17.28 11.86
N THR A 48 -6.39 -17.85 12.81
CA THR A 48 -7.15 -17.09 13.79
C THR A 48 -6.20 -16.63 14.88
N VAL A 49 -5.94 -15.33 14.96
CA VAL A 49 -5.07 -14.73 15.97
C VAL A 49 -5.91 -14.08 17.07
N ARG A 50 -5.44 -14.19 18.31
CA ARG A 50 -5.99 -13.47 19.47
C ARG A 50 -5.02 -12.35 19.81
N LEU A 51 -5.42 -11.12 19.52
CA LEU A 51 -4.62 -9.93 19.81
C LEU A 51 -5.24 -9.13 20.96
N PRO A 52 -4.45 -8.30 21.65
CA PRO A 52 -5.00 -7.31 22.57
C PRO A 52 -6.09 -6.48 21.87
N LYS A 53 -7.22 -6.25 22.53
CA LYS A 53 -8.29 -5.40 21.98
C LYS A 53 -7.79 -3.97 21.83
N ASP A 54 -7.17 -3.46 22.89
CA ASP A 54 -6.56 -2.14 22.93
C ASP A 54 -5.04 -2.32 22.82
N GLU A 55 -4.48 -1.98 21.66
CA GLU A 55 -3.05 -1.98 21.47
C GLU A 55 -2.44 -0.69 22.05
N PRO A 56 -1.33 -0.78 22.79
CA PRO A 56 -0.74 0.39 23.41
C PRO A 56 -0.22 1.35 22.33
N ALA A 57 -0.54 2.64 22.49
CA ALA A 57 -0.01 3.71 21.66
C ALA A 57 1.50 3.92 21.89
N ALA A 58 2.17 4.47 20.89
CA ALA A 58 3.54 4.95 21.01
C ALA A 58 3.57 6.26 21.81
N PRO A 59 4.65 6.54 22.56
CA PRO A 59 4.83 7.83 23.21
C PRO A 59 4.84 8.97 22.17
N SER A 60 4.04 10.01 22.36
CA SER A 60 3.90 11.11 21.39
C SER A 60 5.22 11.82 21.07
N LEU A 61 6.09 11.99 22.07
CA LEU A 61 7.43 12.56 21.88
C LEU A 61 8.32 11.68 20.99
N ALA A 62 8.19 10.36 21.06
CA ALA A 62 8.95 9.44 20.22
C ALA A 62 8.47 9.51 18.76
N VAL A 63 7.15 9.59 18.56
CA VAL A 63 6.55 9.79 17.23
C VAL A 63 6.97 11.13 16.63
N ALA A 64 6.92 12.21 17.41
CA ALA A 64 7.33 13.55 16.97
C ALA A 64 8.83 13.65 16.64
N ALA A 65 9.67 12.79 17.24
CA ALA A 65 11.10 12.73 16.96
C ALA A 65 11.45 11.81 15.78
N ALA A 66 10.48 11.04 15.25
CA ALA A 66 10.73 10.13 14.14
C ALA A 66 11.11 10.92 12.88
N THR A 67 12.21 10.51 12.25
CA THR A 67 12.67 11.12 11.00
C THR A 67 12.03 10.43 9.81
N VAL A 68 11.48 11.20 8.89
CA VAL A 68 10.99 10.71 7.60
C VAL A 68 12.09 10.84 6.55
N VAL A 69 12.39 9.73 5.87
CA VAL A 69 13.43 9.63 4.85
C VAL A 69 12.77 9.32 3.50
N PRO A 70 12.99 10.15 2.45
CA PRO A 70 12.54 9.84 1.11
C PRO A 70 13.32 8.65 0.54
N ILE A 71 12.61 7.65 0.03
CA ILE A 71 13.20 6.50 -0.69
C ILE A 71 13.08 6.72 -2.19
N GLU A 72 11.91 7.14 -2.65
CA GLU A 72 11.64 7.53 -4.02
C GLU A 72 10.53 8.58 -4.03
N VAL A 73 10.75 9.74 -4.64
CA VAL A 73 9.76 10.83 -4.68
C VAL A 73 9.58 11.24 -6.13
N ASN A 74 8.40 10.95 -6.68
CA ASN A 74 8.08 11.17 -8.08
C ASN A 74 7.16 12.38 -8.30
N GLY A 75 6.67 13.01 -7.24
CA GLY A 75 5.82 14.20 -7.32
C GLY A 75 5.20 14.59 -5.97
N PRO A 76 4.30 15.60 -5.97
CA PRO A 76 3.55 15.96 -4.78
C PRO A 76 2.55 14.86 -4.41
N SER A 77 2.41 14.60 -3.11
CA SER A 77 1.53 13.57 -2.52
C SER A 77 0.09 13.65 -3.02
N GLU A 78 -0.42 14.85 -3.26
CA GLU A 78 -1.79 15.05 -3.78
C GLU A 78 -2.03 14.45 -5.18
N SER A 79 -0.98 13.97 -5.84
CA SER A 79 -1.03 13.34 -7.16
C SER A 79 -0.18 12.06 -7.25
N ARG A 80 0.17 11.48 -6.10
CA ARG A 80 1.00 10.28 -5.99
C ARG A 80 0.43 9.36 -4.93
N PHE A 81 0.72 8.08 -5.07
CA PHE A 81 0.41 7.09 -4.06
C PHE A 81 1.57 7.06 -3.06
N ASP A 82 1.33 7.42 -1.80
CA ASP A 82 2.31 7.47 -0.73
C ASP A 82 2.38 6.13 0.03
N LEU A 83 3.34 5.29 -0.35
CA LEU A 83 3.68 4.04 0.34
C LEU A 83 4.68 4.32 1.47
N VAL A 84 4.26 4.09 2.71
CA VAL A 84 5.05 4.37 3.91
C VAL A 84 5.55 3.09 4.57
N PHE A 85 6.86 2.96 4.67
CA PHE A 85 7.52 1.92 5.44
C PHE A 85 7.76 2.38 6.87
N VAL A 86 7.41 1.52 7.83
CA VAL A 86 7.82 1.63 9.24
C VAL A 86 8.65 0.41 9.61
N GLY A 87 9.67 0.56 10.45
CA GLY A 87 10.60 -0.51 10.81
C GLY A 87 10.46 -0.89 12.28
N ASP A 88 10.68 -2.16 12.61
CA ASP A 88 10.80 -2.59 14.01
C ASP A 88 12.00 -3.49 14.23
N GLY A 89 12.58 -3.42 15.42
CA GLY A 89 13.78 -4.18 15.77
C GLY A 89 15.07 -3.64 15.15
N TYR A 90 15.07 -2.41 14.63
CA TYR A 90 16.28 -1.71 14.18
C TYR A 90 16.69 -0.68 15.23
N THR A 91 17.89 -0.82 15.79
CA THR A 91 18.49 0.14 16.71
C THR A 91 18.97 1.39 15.98
N SER A 92 19.35 2.44 16.71
CA SER A 92 19.86 3.68 16.12
C SER A 92 21.08 3.45 15.21
N SER A 93 21.94 2.48 15.55
CA SER A 93 23.09 2.07 14.73
C SER A 93 22.74 1.24 13.50
N GLU A 94 21.49 0.79 13.36
CA GLU A 94 21.04 -0.08 12.26
C GLU A 94 20.11 0.65 11.27
N MET A 95 20.00 1.98 11.34
CA MET A 95 19.14 2.74 10.42
C MET A 95 19.59 2.60 8.95
N ASP A 96 20.89 2.45 8.68
CA ASP A 96 21.40 2.18 7.33
C ASP A 96 20.97 0.79 6.83
N LEU A 97 20.99 -0.21 7.73
CA LEU A 97 20.48 -1.54 7.43
C LEU A 97 18.97 -1.48 7.13
N TYR A 98 18.20 -0.75 7.94
CA TYR A 98 16.78 -0.56 7.71
C TYR A 98 16.51 0.08 6.33
N THR A 99 17.25 1.15 5.98
CA THR A 99 17.15 1.77 4.65
C THR A 99 17.49 0.80 3.53
N SER A 100 18.50 -0.07 3.71
CA SER A 100 18.81 -1.09 2.71
C SER A 100 17.65 -2.09 2.53
N HIS A 101 17.00 -2.49 3.61
CA HIS A 101 15.85 -3.39 3.56
C HIS A 101 14.65 -2.73 2.86
N VAL A 102 14.34 -1.48 3.20
CA VAL A 102 13.26 -0.71 2.54
C VAL A 102 13.53 -0.59 1.04
N LYS A 103 14.74 -0.18 0.64
CA LYS A 103 15.11 -0.10 -0.78
C LYS A 103 15.00 -1.44 -1.50
N SER A 104 15.42 -2.54 -0.86
CA SER A 104 15.29 -3.88 -1.42
C SER A 104 13.82 -4.28 -1.61
N LYS A 105 12.96 -4.07 -0.60
CA LYS A 105 11.54 -4.40 -0.69
C LYS A 105 10.83 -3.55 -1.74
N TRP A 106 11.14 -2.25 -1.79
CA TRP A 106 10.61 -1.38 -2.83
C TRP A 106 11.08 -1.80 -4.23
N ALA A 107 12.35 -2.18 -4.40
CA ALA A 107 12.86 -2.67 -5.68
C ALA A 107 12.14 -3.93 -6.16
N GLU A 108 11.79 -4.85 -5.24
CA GLU A 108 10.99 -6.03 -5.55
C GLU A 108 9.56 -5.67 -6.00
N ILE A 109 8.89 -4.76 -5.29
CA ILE A 109 7.54 -4.28 -5.63
C ILE A 109 7.57 -3.56 -6.99
N ALA A 110 8.48 -2.60 -7.16
CA ALA A 110 8.62 -1.78 -8.37
C ALA A 110 9.12 -2.56 -9.60
N ALA A 111 9.55 -3.82 -9.44
CA ALA A 111 9.87 -4.72 -10.54
C ALA A 111 8.66 -5.55 -11.02
N PHE A 112 7.55 -5.53 -10.28
CA PHE A 112 6.36 -6.34 -10.52
C PHE A 112 5.28 -5.52 -11.24
N GLU A 113 4.54 -6.12 -12.19
CA GLU A 113 3.45 -5.39 -12.87
C GLU A 113 2.15 -5.42 -12.05
N PRO A 114 1.37 -4.33 -12.00
CA PRO A 114 1.53 -3.10 -12.79
C PRO A 114 2.40 -2.01 -12.12
N PHE A 115 2.95 -2.23 -10.92
CA PHE A 115 3.80 -1.24 -10.23
C PHE A 115 4.98 -0.79 -11.08
N LYS A 116 5.59 -1.70 -11.84
CA LYS A 116 6.71 -1.40 -12.72
C LYS A 116 6.34 -0.37 -13.79
N SER A 117 5.26 -0.59 -14.53
CA SER A 117 4.82 0.33 -15.59
C SER A 117 4.25 1.64 -15.04
N HIS A 118 3.84 1.65 -13.77
CA HIS A 118 3.21 2.80 -13.10
C HIS A 118 4.08 3.36 -11.96
N ARG A 119 5.38 3.04 -11.91
CA ARG A 119 6.28 3.36 -10.80
C ARG A 119 6.31 4.85 -10.46
N THR A 120 6.24 5.70 -11.48
CA THR A 120 6.25 7.16 -11.34
C THR A 120 5.00 7.73 -10.67
N GLN A 121 3.96 6.92 -10.45
CA GLN A 121 2.78 7.30 -9.67
C GLN A 121 2.99 7.12 -8.16
N PHE A 122 4.09 6.52 -7.71
CA PHE A 122 4.35 6.27 -6.30
C PHE A 122 5.35 7.26 -5.72
N ASN A 123 5.08 7.69 -4.49
CA ASN A 123 6.08 8.17 -3.57
C ASN A 123 6.32 7.07 -2.51
N VAL A 124 7.57 6.90 -2.10
CA VAL A 124 7.97 5.89 -1.13
C VAL A 124 8.74 6.56 -0.01
N TRP A 125 8.24 6.38 1.20
CA TRP A 125 8.78 6.99 2.40
C TRP A 125 9.18 5.92 3.39
N GLN A 126 10.25 6.20 4.12
CA GLN A 126 10.67 5.44 5.29
C GLN A 126 10.48 6.32 6.52
N VAL A 127 9.88 5.79 7.58
CA VAL A 127 9.86 6.44 8.89
C VAL A 127 10.83 5.71 9.81
N ASN A 128 11.83 6.43 10.33
CA ASN A 128 12.81 5.90 11.26
C ASN A 128 12.19 5.71 12.64
N VAL A 129 11.78 4.48 12.92
CA VAL A 129 11.31 4.06 14.23
C VAL A 129 12.44 3.31 14.94
N VAL A 130 13.06 3.95 15.92
CA VAL A 130 14.22 3.39 16.63
C VAL A 130 13.78 2.44 17.74
N SER A 131 14.21 1.18 17.65
CA SER A 131 13.99 0.16 18.67
C SER A 131 15.14 0.13 19.69
N ALA A 132 14.83 -0.27 20.94
CA ALA A 132 15.83 -0.40 21.99
C ALA A 132 16.72 -1.65 21.81
N GLN A 133 16.20 -2.69 21.15
CA GLN A 133 16.94 -3.91 20.86
C GLN A 133 16.85 -4.29 19.39
N SER A 134 17.91 -4.94 18.90
CA SER A 134 17.98 -5.50 17.56
C SER A 134 17.25 -6.86 17.48
N GLY A 135 16.53 -7.06 16.37
CA GLY A 135 15.67 -8.22 16.12
C GLY A 135 14.23 -8.02 16.57
N VAL A 136 13.39 -9.02 16.33
CA VAL A 136 11.97 -9.06 16.72
C VAL A 136 11.70 -10.20 17.71
N ASP A 137 10.52 -10.21 18.34
CA ASP A 137 10.10 -11.30 19.20
C ASP A 137 10.09 -12.65 18.46
N ASN A 138 10.44 -13.70 19.20
CA ASN A 138 10.50 -15.10 18.76
C ASN A 138 11.52 -15.39 17.64
N ASP A 139 12.50 -14.53 17.42
CA ASP A 139 13.62 -14.74 16.48
C ASP A 139 14.97 -14.54 17.19
N PRO A 140 15.94 -15.48 17.09
CA PRO A 140 15.99 -16.66 16.21
C PRO A 140 15.16 -17.86 16.67
N THR A 141 14.70 -17.89 17.93
CA THR A 141 13.94 -19.01 18.50
C THR A 141 12.70 -18.54 19.24
N ASN A 142 11.65 -19.37 19.21
CA ASN A 142 10.40 -19.11 19.93
C ASN A 142 10.65 -18.97 21.43
N GLY A 143 10.06 -17.94 22.05
CA GLY A 143 10.23 -17.60 23.45
C GLY A 143 11.24 -16.48 23.72
N VAL A 144 12.07 -16.11 22.75
CA VAL A 144 12.93 -14.92 22.85
C VAL A 144 12.06 -13.66 22.78
N ARG A 145 12.26 -12.73 23.72
CA ARG A 145 11.57 -11.44 23.76
C ARG A 145 12.55 -10.29 23.57
N LYS A 146 12.13 -9.28 22.81
CA LYS A 146 12.88 -8.08 22.43
C LYS A 146 12.03 -6.86 22.75
N ASN A 147 12.64 -5.87 23.39
CA ASN A 147 12.06 -4.56 23.60
C ASN A 147 12.21 -3.75 22.31
N THR A 148 11.19 -3.81 21.46
CA THR A 148 11.15 -3.12 20.17
C THR A 148 10.07 -2.05 20.17
N ALA A 149 10.14 -1.13 19.21
CA ALA A 149 9.29 0.04 19.20
C ALA A 149 7.83 -0.29 18.83
N LEU A 150 7.63 -1.21 17.88
CA LEU A 150 6.32 -1.60 17.32
C LEU A 150 5.85 -2.98 17.79
N ASP A 151 6.52 -3.60 18.76
CA ASP A 151 6.18 -4.91 19.33
C ASP A 151 6.02 -6.03 18.27
N MET A 152 6.85 -6.02 17.22
CA MET A 152 6.79 -7.04 16.18
C MET A 152 7.29 -8.39 16.70
N GLY A 153 6.63 -9.47 16.26
CA GLY A 153 6.97 -10.83 16.67
C GLY A 153 6.39 -11.92 15.80
N PHE A 154 7.16 -12.99 15.62
CA PHE A 154 6.72 -14.21 14.94
C PHE A 154 5.84 -15.08 15.87
N TRP A 155 5.35 -16.23 15.37
CA TRP A 155 4.46 -17.15 16.10
C TRP A 155 3.12 -16.54 16.53
N CYS A 156 2.69 -15.47 15.88
CA CYS A 156 1.36 -14.91 16.12
C CYS A 156 0.28 -15.97 15.81
N GLY A 157 -0.70 -16.13 16.71
CA GLY A 157 -1.70 -17.21 16.61
C GLY A 157 -1.13 -18.64 16.56
N GLY A 158 0.09 -18.84 17.07
CA GLY A 158 0.77 -20.15 17.07
C GLY A 158 1.37 -20.55 15.71
N THR A 159 1.33 -19.68 14.71
CA THR A 159 1.89 -19.96 13.38
C THR A 159 3.26 -19.33 13.23
N GLU A 160 4.31 -20.14 13.10
CA GLU A 160 5.71 -19.71 13.13
C GLU A 160 6.01 -18.49 12.25
N ARG A 161 5.62 -18.54 10.97
CA ARG A 161 5.90 -17.50 9.97
C ARG A 161 4.99 -16.28 10.04
N LEU A 162 4.01 -16.25 10.96
CA LEU A 162 3.10 -15.12 11.10
C LEU A 162 3.76 -14.02 11.94
N LEU A 163 4.21 -12.97 11.25
CA LEU A 163 4.86 -11.81 11.85
C LEU A 163 3.79 -10.74 12.15
N CYS A 164 3.40 -10.60 13.42
CA CYS A 164 2.46 -9.56 13.83
C CYS A 164 3.19 -8.26 14.21
N VAL A 165 2.45 -7.15 14.21
CA VAL A 165 2.89 -5.82 14.62
C VAL A 165 1.80 -5.18 15.48
N ASN A 166 2.19 -4.29 16.39
CA ASN A 166 1.27 -3.34 16.99
C ASN A 166 0.85 -2.30 15.95
N GLN A 167 -0.36 -2.47 15.39
CA GLN A 167 -0.89 -1.64 14.32
C GLN A 167 -1.15 -0.21 14.79
N THR A 168 -1.54 -0.02 16.06
CA THR A 168 -1.72 1.33 16.61
C THR A 168 -0.42 2.13 16.56
N LYS A 169 0.70 1.54 17.01
CA LYS A 169 2.01 2.19 16.94
C LYS A 169 2.47 2.38 15.50
N ALA A 170 2.34 1.36 14.65
CA ALA A 170 2.76 1.41 13.25
C ALA A 170 2.07 2.57 12.51
N ASN A 171 0.75 2.70 12.63
CA ASN A 171 0.00 3.78 12.01
C ASN A 171 0.36 5.15 12.61
N GLN A 172 0.54 5.26 13.93
CA GLN A 172 0.97 6.52 14.56
C GLN A 172 2.31 7.02 14.02
N TYR A 173 3.29 6.13 13.86
CA TYR A 173 4.57 6.50 13.25
C TYR A 173 4.43 6.80 11.76
N ALA A 174 3.63 6.03 11.01
CA ALA A 174 3.43 6.28 9.58
C ALA A 174 2.88 7.69 9.31
N HIS A 175 2.00 8.20 10.16
CA HIS A 175 1.46 9.57 10.07
C HIS A 175 2.47 10.70 10.34
N ALA A 176 3.74 10.38 10.62
CA ALA A 176 4.81 11.37 10.54
C ALA A 176 5.13 11.77 9.09
N ALA A 177 4.81 10.89 8.12
CA ALA A 177 4.88 11.23 6.69
C ALA A 177 3.80 12.26 6.31
N ARG A 178 4.02 12.95 5.18
CA ARG A 178 3.09 13.99 4.69
C ARG A 178 1.70 13.42 4.38
N ASP A 179 1.68 12.25 3.75
CA ASP A 179 0.48 11.52 3.41
C ASP A 179 0.75 10.01 3.53
N VAL A 180 -0.32 9.21 3.63
CA VAL A 180 -0.24 7.77 3.86
C VAL A 180 -1.40 7.07 3.17
N ASP A 181 -1.14 6.47 2.02
CA ASP A 181 -2.11 5.59 1.34
C ASP A 181 -1.98 4.14 1.78
N GLN A 182 -0.75 3.69 2.07
CA GLN A 182 -0.47 2.35 2.57
C GLN A 182 0.70 2.34 3.55
N VAL A 183 0.55 1.55 4.64
CA VAL A 183 1.63 1.26 5.58
C VAL A 183 2.15 -0.18 5.40
N LEU A 184 3.47 -0.34 5.30
CA LEU A 184 4.15 -1.64 5.29
C LEU A 184 5.20 -1.68 6.41
N ALA A 185 5.00 -2.58 7.38
CA ALA A 185 5.90 -2.74 8.51
C ALA A 185 6.98 -3.81 8.24
N LEU A 186 8.26 -3.45 8.40
CA LEU A 186 9.38 -4.37 8.25
C LEU A 186 9.97 -4.75 9.60
N GLY A 187 9.99 -6.04 9.92
CA GLY A 187 10.74 -6.56 11.06
C GLY A 187 12.21 -6.77 10.72
N ASN A 188 13.13 -6.40 11.61
CA ASN A 188 14.56 -6.69 11.47
C ASN A 188 14.81 -8.20 11.66
N SER A 189 14.62 -8.97 10.60
CA SER A 189 14.85 -10.41 10.58
C SER A 189 15.14 -10.91 9.16
N THR A 190 15.99 -11.94 9.07
CA THR A 190 16.21 -12.71 7.84
C THR A 190 15.26 -13.91 7.72
N LYS A 191 14.55 -14.26 8.81
CA LYS A 191 13.57 -15.33 8.81
C LYS A 191 12.45 -15.02 7.83
N TYR A 192 11.92 -16.04 7.16
CA TYR A 192 10.78 -15.84 6.29
C TYR A 192 9.49 -15.66 7.11
N GLY A 193 8.77 -14.58 6.81
CA GLY A 193 7.40 -14.39 7.26
C GLY A 193 6.91 -12.96 7.11
N GLY A 194 5.62 -12.82 7.38
CA GLY A 194 4.81 -11.65 7.11
C GLY A 194 3.34 -11.97 7.34
N ALA A 195 2.50 -10.96 7.31
CA ALA A 195 1.08 -11.07 7.56
C ALA A 195 0.32 -9.98 6.80
N GLY A 196 -0.90 -10.32 6.40
CA GLY A 196 -1.82 -9.39 5.76
C GLY A 196 -2.73 -8.63 6.69
N GLY A 197 -3.49 -7.69 6.10
CA GLY A 197 -4.52 -6.88 6.74
C GLY A 197 -4.13 -5.40 6.97
N GLY A 198 -4.75 -4.73 7.95
CA GLY A 198 -4.73 -3.26 8.07
C GLY A 198 -3.34 -2.61 8.03
N VAL A 199 -2.33 -3.25 8.64
CA VAL A 199 -0.91 -2.99 8.36
C VAL A 199 -0.31 -4.30 7.88
N ALA A 200 0.16 -4.31 6.63
CA ALA A 200 0.90 -5.43 6.08
C ALA A 200 2.27 -5.53 6.76
N THR A 201 2.76 -6.74 6.99
CA THR A 201 4.09 -6.96 7.58
C THR A 201 4.94 -7.86 6.69
N ALA A 202 6.25 -7.63 6.72
CA ALA A 202 7.23 -8.47 6.05
C ALA A 202 8.55 -8.48 6.83
N SER A 203 9.33 -9.54 6.65
CA SER A 203 10.68 -9.61 7.19
C SER A 203 11.65 -8.84 6.29
N GLY A 204 12.29 -7.80 6.83
CA GLY A 204 13.08 -6.85 6.03
C GLY A 204 14.29 -7.48 5.36
N GLY A 205 14.97 -8.39 6.05
CA GLY A 205 16.17 -9.08 5.57
C GLY A 205 15.88 -10.36 4.76
N ASN A 206 14.61 -10.63 4.41
CA ASN A 206 14.23 -11.83 3.66
C ASN A 206 13.83 -11.50 2.22
N ALA A 207 14.52 -12.09 1.25
CA ALA A 207 14.32 -11.84 -0.19
C ALA A 207 12.96 -12.32 -0.73
N GLN A 208 12.28 -13.26 -0.07
CA GLN A 208 10.97 -13.76 -0.52
C GLN A 208 9.80 -12.99 0.09
N ALA A 209 10.04 -12.16 1.11
CA ALA A 209 8.96 -11.47 1.83
C ALA A 209 8.34 -10.31 1.03
N GLY A 210 8.98 -9.79 -0.02
CA GLY A 210 8.37 -8.74 -0.86
C GLY A 210 7.14 -9.22 -1.65
N GLN A 211 7.06 -10.51 -1.95
CA GLN A 211 5.86 -11.10 -2.57
C GLN A 211 4.63 -11.00 -1.66
N ILE A 212 4.83 -10.99 -0.34
CA ILE A 212 3.74 -10.75 0.63
C ILE A 212 3.20 -9.34 0.44
N ALA A 213 4.08 -8.33 0.45
CA ALA A 213 3.68 -6.94 0.24
C ALA A 213 2.90 -6.73 -1.07
N ILE A 214 3.34 -7.38 -2.16
CA ILE A 214 2.64 -7.29 -3.45
C ILE A 214 1.23 -7.90 -3.33
N HIS A 215 1.08 -9.08 -2.72
CA HIS A 215 -0.24 -9.67 -2.47
C HIS A 215 -1.15 -8.72 -1.67
N GLU A 216 -0.66 -8.19 -0.56
CA GLU A 216 -1.42 -7.28 0.32
C GLU A 216 -1.84 -5.99 -0.37
N LEU A 217 -0.97 -5.42 -1.20
CA LEU A 217 -1.31 -4.25 -2.03
C LEU A 217 -2.43 -4.57 -3.03
N GLY A 218 -2.61 -5.85 -3.41
CA GLY A 218 -3.77 -6.30 -4.17
C GLY A 218 -5.09 -6.02 -3.44
N HIS A 219 -5.13 -6.26 -2.13
CA HIS A 219 -6.30 -5.96 -1.31
C HIS A 219 -6.49 -4.47 -1.09
N SER A 220 -5.46 -3.79 -0.58
CA SER A 220 -5.60 -2.42 -0.10
C SER A 220 -5.70 -1.40 -1.22
N VAL A 221 -5.02 -1.63 -2.35
CA VAL A 221 -5.06 -0.73 -3.51
C VAL A 221 -6.14 -1.18 -4.49
N GLY A 222 -6.04 -2.43 -4.95
CA GLY A 222 -6.91 -2.97 -6.00
C GLY A 222 -8.31 -3.38 -5.55
N GLY A 223 -8.56 -3.50 -4.23
CA GLY A 223 -9.82 -4.04 -3.71
C GLY A 223 -10.05 -5.49 -4.14
N LEU A 224 -8.98 -6.24 -4.38
CA LEU A 224 -9.05 -7.63 -4.82
C LEU A 224 -9.46 -8.54 -3.66
N ALA A 225 -10.17 -9.61 -3.96
CA ALA A 225 -10.40 -10.71 -3.04
C ALA A 225 -9.27 -11.74 -3.12
N ASP A 226 -9.17 -12.56 -2.10
CA ASP A 226 -8.40 -13.79 -2.17
C ASP A 226 -8.99 -14.79 -3.16
N GLU A 227 -8.11 -15.50 -3.86
CA GLU A 227 -8.46 -16.52 -4.86
C GLU A 227 -8.16 -17.94 -4.38
N TYR A 228 -7.54 -18.10 -3.21
CA TYR A 228 -7.34 -19.40 -2.58
C TYR A 228 -8.59 -19.89 -1.83
N THR A 229 -8.61 -21.18 -1.51
CA THR A 229 -9.77 -21.87 -0.92
C THR A 229 -9.38 -22.62 0.35
N TYR A 230 -10.32 -22.77 1.27
CA TYR A 230 -10.16 -23.60 2.47
C TYR A 230 -11.26 -24.65 2.57
N GLY A 231 -11.02 -25.66 3.39
CA GLY A 231 -11.99 -26.71 3.67
C GLY A 231 -12.16 -27.71 2.53
N SER A 232 -13.12 -28.63 2.72
CA SER A 232 -13.41 -29.72 1.80
C SER A 232 -14.86 -29.62 1.32
N GLY A 233 -15.09 -28.86 0.25
CA GLY A 233 -16.38 -28.84 -0.43
C GLY A 233 -17.33 -27.71 -0.03
N ASP A 234 -16.89 -26.65 0.65
CA ASP A 234 -17.76 -25.53 1.01
C ASP A 234 -18.18 -24.71 -0.22
N CYS A 235 -19.47 -24.34 -0.28
CA CYS A 235 -20.10 -23.53 -1.32
C CYS A 235 -20.28 -22.09 -0.81
N TYR A 236 -19.86 -21.09 -1.59
CA TYR A 236 -20.08 -19.68 -1.27
C TYR A 236 -21.59 -19.36 -1.15
N PRO A 237 -22.08 -18.94 0.02
CA PRO A 237 -23.53 -18.84 0.29
C PRO A 237 -24.10 -17.43 0.10
N TYR A 238 -23.29 -16.46 -0.32
CA TYR A 238 -23.66 -15.05 -0.38
C TYR A 238 -23.96 -14.57 -1.80
N SER A 239 -24.38 -13.30 -1.91
CA SER A 239 -24.61 -12.63 -3.19
C SER A 239 -23.31 -12.35 -3.96
N GLU A 240 -23.46 -11.94 -5.22
CA GLU A 240 -22.35 -11.55 -6.10
C GLU A 240 -21.38 -10.61 -5.37
N PRO A 241 -20.09 -10.97 -5.29
CA PRO A 241 -19.07 -10.17 -4.61
C PRO A 241 -18.75 -8.87 -5.36
N SER A 242 -18.39 -7.82 -4.64
CA SER A 242 -17.98 -6.54 -5.23
C SER A 242 -16.59 -6.60 -5.88
N GLU A 243 -15.68 -7.39 -5.31
CA GLU A 243 -14.28 -7.52 -5.72
C GLU A 243 -14.17 -8.03 -7.15
N SER A 244 -13.33 -7.39 -7.96
CA SER A 244 -13.30 -7.60 -9.42
C SER A 244 -12.86 -9.00 -9.84
N ASN A 245 -12.08 -9.69 -9.01
CA ASN A 245 -11.43 -10.96 -9.32
C ASN A 245 -12.13 -12.20 -8.75
N VAL A 246 -13.37 -12.09 -8.27
CA VAL A 246 -14.20 -13.25 -7.89
C VAL A 246 -15.67 -13.03 -8.30
N SER A 247 -16.43 -14.09 -8.54
CA SER A 247 -17.83 -14.00 -9.02
C SER A 247 -18.61 -15.30 -8.83
N ILE A 248 -19.91 -15.22 -8.54
CA ILE A 248 -20.80 -16.42 -8.52
C ILE A 248 -21.27 -16.80 -9.93
N LEU A 249 -21.10 -15.92 -10.91
CA LEU A 249 -21.44 -16.17 -12.31
C LEU A 249 -20.45 -17.12 -12.98
N SER A 250 -20.94 -17.97 -13.87
CA SER A 250 -20.13 -18.71 -14.84
C SER A 250 -19.62 -17.80 -15.96
N ALA A 251 -18.61 -18.27 -16.71
CA ALA A 251 -18.07 -17.54 -17.87
C ALA A 251 -19.16 -17.16 -18.89
N ALA A 252 -20.06 -18.10 -19.23
CA ALA A 252 -21.16 -17.83 -20.16
C ALA A 252 -22.15 -16.77 -19.62
N GLN A 253 -22.42 -16.78 -18.32
CA GLN A 253 -23.27 -15.77 -17.68
C GLN A 253 -22.60 -14.39 -17.64
N MET A 254 -21.29 -14.32 -17.38
CA MET A 254 -20.54 -13.06 -17.46
C MET A 254 -20.59 -12.48 -18.86
N GLN A 255 -20.39 -13.30 -19.90
CA GLN A 255 -20.45 -12.87 -21.30
C GLN A 255 -21.84 -12.39 -21.68
N SER A 256 -22.90 -13.14 -21.33
CA SER A 256 -24.27 -12.77 -21.69
C SER A 256 -24.78 -11.54 -20.95
N GLN A 257 -24.36 -11.36 -19.69
CA GLN A 257 -24.76 -10.21 -18.87
C GLN A 257 -23.80 -9.02 -18.98
N GLN A 258 -22.66 -9.19 -19.65
CA GLN A 258 -21.57 -8.21 -19.70
C GLN A 258 -21.11 -7.73 -18.31
N LYS A 259 -20.92 -8.68 -17.38
CA LYS A 259 -20.52 -8.40 -15.98
C LYS A 259 -19.14 -8.93 -15.66
N LYS A 260 -18.51 -8.35 -14.63
CA LYS A 260 -17.19 -8.77 -14.11
C LYS A 260 -16.14 -8.76 -15.22
N TRP A 261 -15.33 -9.80 -15.33
CA TRP A 261 -14.22 -9.84 -16.30
C TRP A 261 -14.60 -10.42 -17.67
N TRP A 262 -15.85 -10.27 -18.11
CA TRP A 262 -16.30 -10.82 -19.39
C TRP A 262 -15.43 -10.38 -20.59
N ARG A 263 -14.88 -9.16 -20.55
CA ARG A 263 -13.99 -8.59 -21.57
C ARG A 263 -12.64 -9.31 -21.70
N TRP A 264 -12.30 -10.11 -20.70
CA TRP A 264 -11.04 -10.83 -20.61
C TRP A 264 -11.19 -12.32 -20.88
N ILE A 265 -12.41 -12.89 -20.88
CA ILE A 265 -12.61 -14.33 -21.09
C ILE A 265 -11.96 -14.79 -22.41
N GLY A 266 -11.15 -15.84 -22.32
CA GLY A 266 -10.38 -16.42 -23.42
C GLY A 266 -8.99 -15.81 -23.63
N GLN A 267 -8.63 -14.74 -22.93
CA GLN A 267 -7.32 -14.10 -23.06
C GLN A 267 -6.24 -14.83 -22.25
N ALA A 268 -5.04 -14.94 -22.80
CA ALA A 268 -3.87 -15.38 -22.05
C ALA A 268 -3.49 -14.31 -21.01
N SER A 269 -3.23 -14.74 -19.78
CA SER A 269 -3.03 -13.87 -18.62
C SER A 269 -1.57 -13.90 -18.12
N PRO A 270 -1.01 -12.79 -17.60
CA PRO A 270 0.38 -12.72 -17.15
C PRO A 270 0.79 -13.71 -16.06
N ASP A 271 -0.18 -14.25 -15.30
CA ASP A 271 0.05 -15.33 -14.31
C ASP A 271 0.39 -16.70 -14.94
N GLY A 272 0.24 -16.82 -16.27
CA GLY A 272 0.48 -18.02 -17.05
C GLY A 272 -0.78 -18.83 -17.37
N GLY A 273 -1.95 -18.41 -16.88
CA GLY A 273 -3.25 -19.02 -17.20
C GLY A 273 -3.97 -18.36 -18.38
N THR A 274 -5.15 -18.90 -18.69
CA THR A 274 -6.13 -18.26 -19.59
C THR A 274 -7.30 -17.81 -18.77
N VAL A 275 -7.83 -16.61 -19.03
CA VAL A 275 -8.98 -16.09 -18.29
C VAL A 275 -10.24 -16.88 -18.65
N GLY A 276 -10.91 -17.39 -17.64
CA GLY A 276 -12.15 -18.15 -17.70
C GLY A 276 -12.96 -17.94 -16.43
N ALA A 277 -13.65 -18.98 -15.96
CA ALA A 277 -14.31 -18.99 -14.66
C ALA A 277 -13.94 -20.30 -13.95
N TYR A 278 -12.91 -20.25 -13.11
CA TYR A 278 -12.37 -21.41 -12.43
C TYR A 278 -13.03 -21.53 -11.07
N VAL A 279 -13.66 -22.69 -10.82
CA VAL A 279 -14.39 -22.93 -9.56
C VAL A 279 -13.42 -22.85 -8.39
N GLY A 280 -13.85 -22.12 -7.36
CA GLY A 280 -13.13 -21.89 -6.11
C GLY A 280 -12.45 -20.52 -6.05
N GLY A 281 -12.59 -19.87 -4.92
CA GLY A 281 -12.03 -18.55 -4.61
C GLY A 281 -12.67 -17.99 -3.36
N ARG A 282 -12.18 -16.85 -2.85
CA ARG A 282 -12.70 -16.20 -1.65
C ARG A 282 -12.93 -17.17 -0.50
N TYR A 283 -11.98 -18.09 -0.29
CA TYR A 283 -12.00 -19.13 0.76
C TYR A 283 -12.94 -20.32 0.51
N TYR A 284 -13.80 -20.31 -0.51
CA TYR A 284 -14.76 -21.40 -0.78
C TYR A 284 -14.33 -22.26 -1.96
N THR A 285 -14.53 -23.57 -1.86
CA THR A 285 -14.17 -24.53 -2.92
C THR A 285 -15.20 -24.63 -4.05
N ARG A 286 -16.44 -24.16 -3.84
CA ARG A 286 -17.55 -24.24 -4.82
C ARG A 286 -18.39 -22.95 -4.85
N CYS A 287 -19.21 -22.80 -5.89
CA CYS A 287 -20.23 -21.74 -6.06
C CYS A 287 -19.70 -20.30 -6.19
N ILE A 288 -18.39 -20.16 -6.30
CA ILE A 288 -17.70 -18.92 -6.62
C ILE A 288 -16.56 -19.26 -7.56
N ASN A 289 -16.22 -18.34 -8.44
CA ASN A 289 -15.21 -18.53 -9.47
C ASN A 289 -14.15 -17.44 -9.33
N ARG A 290 -12.91 -17.81 -9.65
CA ARG A 290 -11.77 -16.91 -9.91
C ARG A 290 -11.45 -16.86 -11.41
N PRO A 291 -10.67 -15.88 -11.90
CA PRO A 291 -10.53 -15.63 -13.32
C PRO A 291 -9.56 -16.57 -14.01
N THR A 292 -8.51 -17.03 -13.33
CA THR A 292 -7.48 -17.94 -13.87
C THR A 292 -7.27 -19.11 -12.92
N ASP A 293 -6.56 -20.16 -13.35
CA ASP A 293 -6.25 -21.25 -12.42
C ASP A 293 -5.44 -20.74 -11.21
N ASN A 294 -4.52 -19.81 -11.43
CA ASN A 294 -3.67 -19.26 -10.37
C ASN A 294 -3.35 -17.78 -10.61
N SER A 295 -2.98 -17.06 -9.55
CA SER A 295 -2.52 -15.68 -9.57
C SER A 295 -1.82 -15.37 -8.24
N ILE A 296 -1.21 -14.20 -8.10
CA ILE A 296 -0.64 -13.79 -6.80
C ILE A 296 -1.69 -13.72 -5.69
N MET A 297 -2.97 -13.49 -6.02
CA MET A 297 -4.08 -13.50 -5.06
C MET A 297 -4.46 -14.92 -4.62
N ARG A 298 -3.86 -15.97 -5.21
CA ARG A 298 -4.05 -17.38 -4.82
C ARG A 298 -2.78 -17.97 -4.22
N SER A 299 -1.62 -17.71 -4.84
CA SER A 299 -0.32 -18.17 -4.35
C SER A 299 0.80 -17.24 -4.79
N LEU A 300 1.81 -17.06 -3.94
CA LEU A 300 2.96 -16.21 -4.24
C LEU A 300 3.79 -16.75 -5.42
N GLY A 301 4.61 -15.88 -6.02
CA GLY A 301 5.47 -16.24 -7.15
C GLY A 301 4.75 -16.26 -8.51
N ARG A 302 3.53 -15.71 -8.57
CA ARG A 302 2.74 -15.51 -9.78
C ARG A 302 2.49 -14.02 -10.00
N GLN A 303 2.13 -13.61 -11.22
CA GLN A 303 1.63 -12.27 -11.49
C GLN A 303 0.17 -12.12 -11.04
N TYR A 304 -0.35 -10.89 -10.99
CA TYR A 304 -1.82 -10.71 -11.00
C TYR A 304 -2.40 -11.27 -12.30
N ASN A 305 -3.63 -11.79 -12.22
CA ASN A 305 -4.40 -12.07 -13.43
C ASN A 305 -4.89 -10.77 -14.07
N LEU A 306 -5.34 -10.84 -15.33
CA LEU A 306 -5.78 -9.66 -16.09
C LEU A 306 -6.86 -8.83 -15.37
N PRO A 307 -7.92 -9.42 -14.77
CA PRO A 307 -8.91 -8.64 -14.02
C PRO A 307 -8.33 -7.96 -12.77
N GLY A 308 -7.42 -8.65 -12.08
CA GLY A 308 -6.70 -8.09 -10.94
C GLY A 308 -5.81 -6.91 -11.36
N ARG A 309 -5.04 -7.08 -12.44
CA ARG A 309 -4.16 -6.04 -12.99
C ARG A 309 -4.95 -4.82 -13.47
N GLU A 310 -6.08 -5.02 -14.15
CA GLU A 310 -7.00 -3.95 -14.55
C GLU A 310 -7.47 -3.13 -13.34
N ALA A 311 -7.92 -3.80 -12.27
CA ALA A 311 -8.37 -3.14 -11.07
C ALA A 311 -7.24 -2.39 -10.34
N MET A 312 -6.02 -2.95 -10.32
CA MET A 312 -4.84 -2.29 -9.77
C MET A 312 -4.49 -1.01 -10.54
N VAL A 313 -4.42 -1.06 -11.87
CA VAL A 313 -4.13 0.14 -12.70
C VAL A 313 -5.20 1.21 -12.50
N ALA A 314 -6.48 0.81 -12.49
CA ALA A 314 -7.57 1.74 -12.21
C ALA A 314 -7.48 2.37 -10.81
N ALA A 315 -7.08 1.58 -9.80
CA ALA A 315 -6.88 2.06 -8.45
C ALA A 315 -5.73 3.07 -8.36
N PHE A 316 -4.60 2.86 -9.04
CA PHE A 316 -3.51 3.84 -9.07
C PHE A 316 -4.00 5.20 -9.56
N TYR A 317 -4.83 5.22 -10.61
CA TYR A 317 -5.41 6.46 -11.13
C TYR A 317 -6.56 7.02 -10.29
N ARG A 318 -7.27 6.17 -9.54
CA ARG A 318 -8.28 6.62 -8.57
C ARG A 318 -7.62 7.44 -7.45
N GLU A 319 -6.48 6.99 -6.94
CA GLU A 319 -5.76 7.72 -5.88
C GLU A 319 -4.99 8.94 -6.44
N THR A 320 -4.29 8.77 -7.56
CA THR A 320 -3.37 9.81 -8.06
C THR A 320 -3.99 10.83 -9.01
N GLY A 321 -5.15 10.51 -9.61
CA GLY A 321 -5.68 11.23 -10.76
C GLY A 321 -4.77 11.17 -11.99
N VAL A 322 -5.15 11.86 -13.06
CA VAL A 322 -4.35 11.93 -14.32
C VAL A 322 -3.67 13.28 -14.55
N VAL A 323 -3.92 14.27 -13.69
CA VAL A 323 -3.39 15.64 -13.81
C VAL A 323 -2.74 16.06 -12.49
N GLN A 324 -1.44 16.33 -12.52
CA GLN A 324 -0.70 16.84 -11.38
C GLN A 324 -0.85 18.36 -11.26
N ALA A 325 -0.69 19.07 -12.38
CA ALA A 325 -0.67 20.53 -12.40
C ALA A 325 -1.15 21.06 -13.75
N ARG A 326 -1.57 22.32 -13.75
CA ARG A 326 -2.01 23.03 -14.95
C ARG A 326 -1.67 24.52 -14.85
N SER A 327 -1.59 25.19 -15.99
CA SER A 327 -1.46 26.65 -16.03
C SER A 327 -2.72 27.35 -15.52
N ALA A 328 -2.57 28.58 -15.05
CA ALA A 328 -3.69 29.52 -14.99
C ALA A 328 -4.16 29.91 -16.41
N ALA A 329 -5.31 30.59 -16.51
CA ALA A 329 -5.70 31.23 -17.76
C ALA A 329 -4.67 32.31 -18.14
N GLY A 330 -4.16 32.25 -19.38
CA GLY A 330 -3.05 33.09 -19.81
C GLY A 330 -2.66 32.83 -21.27
N PRO A 331 -1.52 33.35 -21.73
CA PRO A 331 -1.12 33.26 -23.14
C PRO A 331 -0.82 31.83 -23.59
N ASP A 332 -0.35 30.98 -22.68
CA ASP A 332 -0.04 29.58 -22.95
C ASP A 332 -0.71 28.68 -21.91
N LEU A 333 -1.51 27.73 -22.40
CA LEU A 333 -2.21 26.75 -21.59
C LEU A 333 -1.44 25.44 -21.60
N TRP A 334 -1.19 24.86 -20.43
CA TRP A 334 -0.49 23.58 -20.34
C TRP A 334 -1.02 22.71 -19.20
N VAL A 335 -0.77 21.40 -19.31
CA VAL A 335 -1.08 20.40 -18.29
C VAL A 335 0.16 19.54 -18.05
N THR A 336 0.41 19.18 -16.79
CA THR A 336 1.38 18.16 -16.39
C THR A 336 0.61 16.90 -16.02
N PRO A 337 0.64 15.85 -16.87
CA PRO A 337 -0.02 14.57 -16.59
C PRO A 337 0.66 13.77 -15.47
N VAL A 338 -0.05 12.78 -14.94
CA VAL A 338 0.44 11.80 -13.95
C VAL A 338 0.67 10.44 -14.60
N GLY A 339 1.76 9.77 -14.23
CA GLY A 339 2.08 8.42 -14.70
C GLY A 339 2.23 8.37 -16.22
N ASN A 340 1.51 7.44 -16.85
CA ASN A 340 1.50 7.24 -18.30
C ASN A 340 0.44 8.09 -19.04
N ALA A 341 -0.32 8.91 -18.31
CA ALA A 341 -1.35 9.75 -18.91
C ALA A 341 -0.73 10.83 -19.80
N ARG A 342 -1.48 11.28 -20.82
CA ARG A 342 -1.07 12.36 -21.71
C ARG A 342 -2.25 13.19 -22.18
N VAL A 343 -1.99 14.41 -22.62
CA VAL A 343 -3.00 15.22 -23.32
C VAL A 343 -3.30 14.55 -24.66
N VAL A 344 -4.51 14.03 -24.83
CA VAL A 344 -4.94 13.33 -26.05
C VAL A 344 -5.67 14.24 -27.03
N GLY A 345 -6.09 15.43 -26.60
CA GLY A 345 -6.71 16.41 -27.47
C GLY A 345 -7.07 17.69 -26.75
N TRP A 346 -7.28 18.73 -27.54
CA TRP A 346 -7.80 20.03 -27.11
C TRP A 346 -9.13 20.30 -27.80
N THR A 347 -10.04 21.00 -27.12
CA THR A 347 -11.22 21.59 -27.74
C THR A 347 -11.27 23.09 -27.48
N VAL A 348 -11.64 23.87 -28.49
CA VAL A 348 -11.88 25.32 -28.41
C VAL A 348 -13.29 25.58 -28.87
N ASP A 349 -14.14 26.07 -27.98
CA ASP A 349 -15.59 26.28 -28.20
C ASP A 349 -16.28 25.03 -28.79
N GLY A 350 -15.90 23.86 -28.30
CA GLY A 350 -16.42 22.56 -28.75
C GLY A 350 -15.79 22.00 -30.03
N ARG A 351 -14.88 22.73 -30.70
CA ARG A 351 -14.15 22.23 -31.89
C ARG A 351 -12.81 21.62 -31.50
N SER A 352 -12.54 20.42 -32.00
CA SER A 352 -11.29 19.70 -31.70
C SER A 352 -10.09 20.31 -32.42
N LEU A 353 -8.96 20.37 -31.72
CA LEU A 353 -7.65 20.72 -32.24
C LEU A 353 -6.65 19.57 -32.03
N ALA A 354 -5.60 19.54 -32.85
CA ALA A 354 -4.53 18.56 -32.73
C ALA A 354 -3.80 18.65 -31.38
N GLY A 355 -3.24 17.52 -30.94
CA GLY A 355 -2.65 17.36 -29.60
C GLY A 355 -1.31 18.07 -29.38
N GLY A 356 -0.84 18.00 -28.13
CA GLY A 356 0.37 18.64 -27.63
C GLY A 356 0.20 18.97 -26.14
N ASN A 357 1.28 19.09 -25.37
CA ASN A 357 1.18 19.41 -23.94
C ASN A 357 0.84 20.88 -23.66
N THR A 358 0.88 21.73 -24.69
CA THR A 358 0.68 23.17 -24.59
C THR A 358 -0.18 23.67 -25.76
N LEU A 359 -1.06 24.63 -25.49
CA LEU A 359 -1.83 25.38 -26.48
C LEU A 359 -1.56 26.88 -26.29
N SER A 360 -1.12 27.56 -27.34
CA SER A 360 -0.94 29.02 -27.30
C SER A 360 -2.25 29.72 -27.65
N VAL A 361 -2.77 30.52 -26.71
CA VAL A 361 -4.02 31.27 -26.88
C VAL A 361 -3.90 32.27 -28.03
N ARG A 362 -2.70 32.78 -28.31
CA ARG A 362 -2.44 33.72 -29.42
C ARG A 362 -2.63 33.11 -30.81
N SER A 363 -2.68 31.78 -30.92
CA SER A 363 -2.99 31.10 -32.17
C SER A 363 -4.48 30.98 -32.46
N LEU A 364 -5.32 31.36 -31.49
CA LEU A 364 -6.77 31.38 -31.65
C LEU A 364 -7.21 32.65 -32.38
N VAL A 365 -8.42 32.63 -32.93
CA VAL A 365 -9.02 33.83 -33.51
C VAL A 365 -9.27 34.87 -32.40
N PRO A 366 -9.24 36.18 -32.68
CA PRO A 366 -9.52 37.18 -31.64
C PRO A 366 -10.90 36.99 -31.02
N GLY A 367 -10.96 36.99 -29.68
CA GLY A 367 -12.21 36.81 -28.94
C GLY A 367 -12.07 36.00 -27.66
N SER A 368 -13.20 35.78 -26.98
CA SER A 368 -13.27 34.94 -25.79
C SER A 368 -13.52 33.48 -26.17
N HIS A 369 -12.76 32.57 -25.56
CA HIS A 369 -12.79 31.15 -25.86
C HIS A 369 -12.89 30.30 -24.61
N THR A 370 -13.68 29.23 -24.69
CA THR A 370 -13.62 28.09 -23.76
C THR A 370 -12.67 27.05 -24.32
N VAL A 371 -11.52 26.87 -23.67
CA VAL A 371 -10.52 25.86 -24.06
C VAL A 371 -10.57 24.69 -23.09
N THR A 372 -10.60 23.45 -23.58
CA THR A 372 -10.54 22.24 -22.75
C THR A 372 -9.47 21.28 -23.25
N ALA A 373 -8.61 20.80 -22.36
CA ALA A 373 -7.69 19.69 -22.62
C ALA A 373 -8.28 18.40 -22.07
N THR A 374 -8.20 17.31 -22.84
CA THR A 374 -8.52 15.96 -22.36
C THR A 374 -7.22 15.22 -22.07
N VAL A 375 -7.07 14.72 -20.85
CA VAL A 375 -5.89 13.99 -20.37
C VAL A 375 -6.30 12.55 -20.07
N THR A 376 -5.61 11.60 -20.68
CA THR A 376 -5.98 10.19 -20.62
C THR A 376 -4.75 9.29 -20.60
N ASP A 377 -4.78 8.23 -19.77
CA ASP A 377 -3.98 7.03 -20.03
C ASP A 377 -4.71 6.13 -21.03
N LEU A 378 -4.03 5.86 -22.15
CA LEU A 378 -4.55 5.09 -23.27
C LEU A 378 -4.21 3.60 -23.18
N THR A 379 -3.69 3.13 -22.04
CA THR A 379 -3.44 1.71 -21.78
C THR A 379 -4.66 0.84 -22.11
N ASP A 380 -4.40 -0.31 -22.70
CA ASP A 380 -5.37 -1.37 -22.99
C ASP A 380 -5.51 -2.37 -21.82
N GLU A 381 -4.74 -2.17 -20.75
CA GLU A 381 -4.83 -2.90 -19.48
C GLU A 381 -6.14 -2.61 -18.73
N VAL A 382 -6.82 -1.51 -19.04
CA VAL A 382 -8.14 -1.15 -18.48
C VAL A 382 -9.17 -1.08 -19.60
N ARG A 383 -10.04 -2.09 -19.66
CA ARG A 383 -11.09 -2.28 -20.68
C ARG A 383 -12.47 -1.93 -20.17
N ASP A 384 -12.72 -1.98 -18.86
CA ASP A 384 -14.00 -1.60 -18.28
C ASP A 384 -14.24 -0.09 -18.40
N PRO A 385 -15.28 0.38 -19.12
CA PRO A 385 -15.59 1.81 -19.23
C PRO A 385 -15.81 2.51 -17.89
N GLU A 386 -16.30 1.81 -16.86
CA GLU A 386 -16.49 2.39 -15.54
C GLU A 386 -15.14 2.64 -14.84
N LEU A 387 -14.17 1.74 -15.02
CA LEU A 387 -12.81 1.93 -14.51
C LEU A 387 -12.02 2.94 -15.34
N ARG A 388 -12.25 3.00 -16.66
CA ARG A 388 -11.61 3.98 -17.56
C ARG A 388 -11.93 5.43 -17.19
N LYS A 389 -13.00 5.70 -16.43
CA LYS A 389 -13.30 7.03 -15.90
C LYS A 389 -12.20 7.57 -14.99
N TYR A 390 -11.50 6.71 -14.25
CA TYR A 390 -10.37 7.13 -13.42
C TYR A 390 -9.15 7.52 -14.27
N LEU A 391 -9.01 6.91 -15.45
CA LEU A 391 -7.90 7.11 -16.37
C LEU A 391 -8.11 8.31 -17.30
N THR A 392 -9.15 9.12 -17.12
CA THR A 392 -9.44 10.28 -17.97
C THR A 392 -9.97 11.45 -17.17
N SER A 393 -9.44 12.64 -17.44
CA SER A 393 -9.96 13.90 -16.89
C SER A 393 -9.89 15.00 -17.94
N THR A 394 -10.71 16.04 -17.75
CA THR A 394 -10.68 17.23 -18.58
C THR A 394 -10.30 18.44 -17.74
N VAL A 395 -9.56 19.36 -18.36
CA VAL A 395 -9.14 20.61 -17.77
C VAL A 395 -9.65 21.75 -18.64
N THR A 396 -10.44 22.66 -18.08
CA THR A 396 -11.05 23.77 -18.83
C THR A 396 -10.55 25.13 -18.35
N TRP A 397 -10.38 26.05 -19.30
CA TRP A 397 -10.03 27.46 -19.12
C TRP A 397 -11.01 28.36 -19.87
N GLN A 398 -11.17 29.59 -19.35
CA GLN A 398 -11.74 30.72 -20.07
C GLN A 398 -10.59 31.68 -20.41
N VAL A 399 -10.42 32.00 -21.69
CA VAL A 399 -9.31 32.83 -22.18
C VAL A 399 -9.78 33.86 -23.19
N THR A 400 -8.99 34.90 -23.40
CA THR A 400 -9.21 35.90 -24.45
C THR A 400 -7.95 35.98 -25.30
N ALA A 401 -8.10 35.78 -26.61
CA ALA A 401 -7.02 35.76 -27.60
C ALA A 401 -6.79 37.12 -28.24
#